data_AF-A0A3M1E9A0-F1
#
_entry.id   AF-A0A3M1E9A0-F1
#
_cell.length_a   1.000
_cell.length_b   1.000
_cell.length_c   1.000
_cell.angle_alpha   90.00
_cell.angle_beta   90.00
_cell.angle_gamma   90.00
#
_symmetry.space_group_name_H-M   'P 1'
#
loop_
_entity.id
_entity.type
_entity.pdbx_description
1 polymer ?
#
loop_
_entity_poly.entity_id
_entity_poly.type
_entity_poly.pdbx_seq_one_letter_code
_entity_poly.pdbx_strand_id
1 'polypeptide(L)'
;MTSDWINLGTKPIKKLRPAHFPDISALTKEPTKLGRGPEAVDVLLVNPPAPDGGVWIRSQHRVGRRSRENMLWPQVSLATLAACL
;
A
#
# COMPACT_ATOMS: atom_id res chain seq x y z
N MET A 1 29.97 -30.35 11.22
CA MET A 1 28.84 -29.42 10.98
C MET A 1 29.18 -28.11 11.69
N THR A 2 29.84 -27.21 10.97
CA THR A 2 30.28 -25.91 11.49
C THR A 2 29.08 -24.97 11.53
N SER A 3 28.69 -24.52 12.72
CA SER A 3 27.69 -23.45 12.86
C SER A 3 28.30 -22.14 12.39
N ASP A 4 27.78 -21.61 11.29
CA ASP A 4 28.17 -20.30 10.78
C ASP A 4 27.79 -19.21 11.80
N TRP A 5 28.79 -18.50 12.30
CA TRP A 5 28.60 -17.36 13.18
C TRP A 5 28.06 -16.17 12.37
N ILE A 6 26.84 -15.73 12.69
CA ILE A 6 26.21 -14.55 12.10
C ILE A 6 26.19 -13.43 13.14
N ASN A 7 26.89 -12.33 12.88
CA ASN A 7 26.87 -11.14 13.72
C ASN A 7 25.55 -10.38 13.53
N LEU A 8 24.73 -10.31 14.59
CA LEU A 8 23.40 -9.67 14.59
C LEU A 8 23.41 -8.23 15.16
N GLY A 9 24.59 -7.64 15.41
CA GLY A 9 24.73 -6.31 16.02
C GLY A 9 24.39 -6.28 17.52
N THR A 10 24.29 -5.06 18.09
CA THR A 10 24.12 -4.83 19.54
C THR A 10 22.67 -4.89 20.03
N LYS A 11 21.69 -5.10 19.15
CA LYS A 11 20.26 -5.14 19.50
C LYS A 11 19.57 -6.30 18.79
N PRO A 12 18.82 -7.16 19.51
CA PRO A 12 18.03 -8.22 18.89
C PRO A 12 17.00 -7.63 17.92
N ILE A 13 16.84 -8.26 16.74
CA ILE A 13 15.83 -7.89 15.76
C ILE A 13 14.45 -8.15 16.39
N LYS A 14 13.70 -7.10 16.68
CA LYS A 14 12.37 -7.21 17.29
C LYS A 14 11.40 -7.81 16.26
N LYS A 15 10.72 -8.92 16.61
CA LYS A 15 9.59 -9.43 15.81
C LYS A 15 8.53 -8.33 15.72
N LEU A 16 8.33 -7.79 14.53
CA LEU A 16 7.24 -6.86 14.25
C LEU A 16 5.92 -7.63 14.21
N ARG A 17 4.86 -7.04 14.75
CA ARG A 17 3.50 -7.58 14.55
C ARG A 17 3.15 -7.47 13.06
N PRO A 18 2.45 -8.46 12.48
CA PRO A 18 1.89 -8.30 11.15
C PRO A 18 0.99 -7.07 11.10
N ALA A 19 1.03 -6.34 9.99
CA ALA A 19 0.18 -5.18 9.80
C ALA A 19 -1.29 -5.62 9.82
N HIS A 20 -2.10 -5.00 10.67
CA HIS A 20 -3.55 -5.17 10.69
C HIS A 20 -4.16 -3.98 9.97
N PHE A 21 -4.57 -4.18 8.73
CA PHE A 21 -5.25 -3.15 7.95
C PHE A 21 -6.75 -3.22 8.24
N PRO A 22 -7.42 -2.08 8.49
CA PRO A 22 -8.87 -2.06 8.63
C PRO A 22 -9.52 -2.54 7.33
N ASP A 23 -10.51 -3.42 7.45
CA ASP A 23 -11.34 -3.81 6.31
C ASP A 23 -12.30 -2.67 5.97
N ILE A 24 -12.02 -1.98 4.86
CA ILE A 24 -12.84 -0.89 4.34
C ILE A 24 -13.81 -1.37 3.25
N SER A 25 -13.92 -2.69 3.02
CA SER A 25 -14.85 -3.24 2.03
C SER A 25 -16.31 -2.93 2.35
N ALA A 26 -16.63 -2.61 3.60
CA ALA A 26 -17.94 -2.10 4.01
C ALA A 26 -18.19 -0.65 3.56
N LEU A 27 -17.16 0.20 3.49
CA LEU A 27 -17.25 1.61 3.05
C LEU A 27 -17.41 1.76 1.54
N THR A 28 -17.07 0.73 0.77
CA THR A 28 -17.19 0.72 -0.70
C THR A 28 -18.57 0.29 -1.19
N LYS A 29 -19.44 -0.24 -0.32
CA LYS A 29 -20.72 -0.85 -0.72
C LYS A 29 -21.88 0.13 -0.91
N GLU A 30 -21.80 1.33 -0.36
CA GLU A 30 -22.82 2.35 -0.58
C GLU A 30 -22.22 3.42 -1.52
N PRO A 31 -22.34 3.27 -2.86
CA PRO A 31 -22.17 4.42 -3.72
C PRO A 31 -23.10 5.50 -3.19
N THR A 32 -22.54 6.69 -2.94
CA THR A 32 -23.28 7.88 -2.52
C THR A 32 -24.53 7.96 -3.39
N LYS A 33 -25.72 7.78 -2.79
CA LYS A 33 -27.04 7.72 -3.47
C LYS A 33 -27.44 9.06 -4.13
N LEU A 34 -26.48 9.92 -4.41
CA LEU A 34 -26.64 11.08 -5.26
C LEU A 34 -26.78 10.56 -6.68
N GLY A 35 -27.92 10.86 -7.33
CA GLY A 35 -28.25 10.32 -8.65
C GLY A 35 -27.10 10.47 -9.63
N ARG A 36 -26.52 9.34 -10.06
CA ARG A 36 -25.54 9.32 -11.15
C ARG A 36 -26.24 9.76 -12.43
N GLY A 37 -25.64 10.70 -13.14
CA GLY A 37 -26.07 11.04 -14.49
C GLY A 37 -25.92 9.84 -15.44
N PRO A 38 -26.64 9.80 -16.57
CA PRO A 38 -26.59 8.69 -17.53
C PRO A 38 -25.18 8.45 -18.12
N GLU A 39 -24.34 9.48 -18.12
CA GLU A 39 -22.97 9.44 -18.64
C GLU A 39 -21.91 9.07 -17.58
N ALA A 40 -22.30 8.75 -16.35
CA ALA A 40 -21.36 8.45 -15.27
C ALA A 40 -20.67 7.09 -15.50
N VAL A 41 -19.34 7.06 -15.31
CA VAL A 41 -18.53 5.84 -15.47
C VAL A 41 -17.99 5.34 -14.13
N ASP A 42 -17.84 4.02 -14.00
CA ASP A 42 -17.16 3.40 -12.86
C ASP A 42 -15.64 3.44 -13.06
N VAL A 43 -14.92 3.96 -12.07
CA VAL A 43 -13.46 4.04 -12.08
C VAL A 43 -12.89 3.32 -10.87
N LEU A 44 -11.96 2.40 -11.11
CA LEU A 44 -11.19 1.72 -10.07
C LEU A 44 -9.73 2.17 -10.16
N LEU A 45 -9.28 2.95 -9.17
CA LEU A 45 -7.88 3.36 -9.04
C LEU A 45 -7.10 2.32 -8.25
N VAL A 46 -6.04 1.76 -8.84
CA VAL A 46 -5.23 0.72 -8.20
C VAL A 46 -3.75 1.09 -8.17
N ASN A 47 -3.07 0.66 -7.11
CA ASN A 47 -1.62 0.52 -7.10
C ASN A 47 -1.30 -0.98 -7.22
N PRO A 48 -1.01 -1.49 -8.43
CA PRO A 48 -0.81 -2.91 -8.65
C PRO A 48 0.48 -3.41 -7.95
N PRO A 49 0.54 -4.72 -7.62
CA PRO A 49 1.78 -5.31 -7.10
C PRO A 49 2.93 -5.12 -8.09
N ALA A 50 4.15 -4.97 -7.58
CA ALA A 50 5.32 -4.92 -8.44
C ALA A 50 5.57 -6.30 -9.08
N PRO A 51 6.16 -6.37 -10.30
CA PRO A 51 6.45 -7.64 -10.98
C PRO A 51 7.34 -8.57 -10.16
N ASP A 52 8.23 -8.01 -9.34
CA ASP A 52 9.13 -8.73 -8.44
C ASP A 52 8.52 -9.00 -7.04
N GLY A 53 7.24 -8.65 -6.83
CA GLY A 53 6.55 -8.75 -5.55
C GLY A 53 7.05 -7.79 -4.46
N GLY A 54 8.00 -6.89 -4.78
CA GLY A 54 8.58 -5.97 -3.82
C GLY A 54 7.65 -4.81 -3.44
N VAL A 55 7.91 -4.18 -2.29
CA VAL A 55 7.26 -2.92 -1.91
C VAL A 55 8.04 -1.76 -2.54
N TRP A 56 7.47 -1.13 -3.55
CA TRP A 56 8.06 0.00 -4.25
C TRP A 56 7.33 1.30 -3.93
N ILE A 57 8.10 2.37 -3.73
CA ILE A 57 7.57 3.69 -3.44
C ILE A 57 7.10 4.35 -4.74
N ARG A 58 5.85 4.85 -4.73
CA ARG A 58 5.18 5.49 -5.88
C ARG A 58 4.94 7.00 -5.70
N SER A 59 5.26 7.55 -4.53
CA SER A 59 5.15 8.99 -4.30
C SER A 59 6.24 9.77 -5.05
N GLN A 60 5.89 10.95 -5.55
CA GLN A 60 6.72 11.75 -6.46
C GLN A 60 8.18 11.90 -5.99
N HIS A 61 8.40 12.24 -4.72
CA HIS A 61 9.74 12.55 -4.19
C HIS A 61 10.66 11.33 -4.00
N ARG A 62 10.12 10.12 -4.11
CA ARG A 62 10.82 8.88 -3.78
C ARG A 62 10.49 7.75 -4.76
N VAL A 63 9.94 8.09 -5.92
CA VAL A 63 9.51 7.14 -6.94
C VAL A 63 10.66 6.23 -7.36
N GLY A 64 10.34 4.96 -7.63
CA GLY A 64 11.33 3.99 -8.13
C GLY A 64 12.33 3.52 -7.07
N ARG A 65 12.11 3.82 -5.78
CA ARG A 65 12.90 3.23 -4.69
C ARG A 65 12.15 2.07 -4.07
N ARG A 66 12.85 0.97 -3.81
CA ARG A 66 12.34 -0.15 -3.01
C ARG A 66 12.34 0.25 -1.52
N SER A 67 11.26 -0.04 -0.81
CA SER A 67 11.22 0.15 0.65
C SER A 67 12.17 -0.85 1.30
N ARG A 68 13.04 -0.37 2.19
CA ARG A 68 13.94 -1.23 2.97
C ARG A 68 13.22 -1.85 4.15
N GLU A 69 12.21 -1.15 4.63
CA GLU A 69 11.37 -1.47 5.77
C GLU A 69 10.19 -2.38 5.37
N ASN A 70 9.98 -2.63 4.06
CA ASN A 70 8.78 -3.24 3.49
C ASN A 70 7.48 -2.56 3.98
N MET A 71 7.55 -1.26 4.25
CA MET A 71 6.42 -0.49 4.77
C MET A 71 5.55 -0.01 3.61
N LEU A 72 4.26 -0.32 3.69
CA LEU A 72 3.25 0.24 2.79
C LEU A 72 2.72 1.55 3.38
N TRP A 73 2.86 2.64 2.62
CA TRP A 73 2.30 3.94 2.99
C TRP A 73 0.87 4.07 2.45
N PRO A 74 0.00 4.87 3.10
CA PRO A 74 -1.34 5.18 2.60
C PRO A 74 -1.29 5.69 1.15
N GLN A 75 -2.25 5.26 0.33
CA GLN A 75 -2.32 5.59 -1.10
C GLN A 75 -2.90 6.99 -1.34
N VAL A 76 -2.27 8.01 -0.74
CA VAL A 76 -2.77 9.40 -0.73
C VAL A 76 -2.98 9.92 -2.16
N SER A 77 -2.05 9.66 -3.08
CA SER A 77 -2.19 10.09 -4.48
C SER A 77 -3.40 9.47 -5.18
N LEU A 78 -3.74 8.21 -4.89
CA LEU A 78 -4.96 7.59 -5.43
C LEU A 78 -6.21 8.21 -4.83
N ALA A 79 -6.20 8.50 -3.53
CA ALA A 79 -7.30 9.19 -2.86
C ALA A 79 -7.53 10.61 -3.42
N THR A 80 -6.46 11.35 -3.71
CA THR A 80 -6.55 12.66 -4.37
C THR A 80 -7.15 12.54 -5.76
N LEU A 81 -6.71 11.57 -6.57
CA LEU A 81 -7.31 11.31 -7.88
C LEU A 81 -8.79 10.96 -7.77
N ALA A 82 -9.17 10.10 -6.82
CA ALA A 82 -10.58 9.74 -6.59
C ALA A 82 -11.46 10.94 -6.20
N ALA A 83 -10.89 11.96 -5.54
CA ALA A 83 -11.62 13.17 -5.19
C ALA A 83 -11.77 14.16 -6.35
N CYS A 84 -10.96 14.02 -7.41
CA CYS A 84 -11.02 14.86 -8.61
C CYS A 84 -11.87 14.27 -9.74
N LEU A 85 -12.26 12.99 -9.63
CA LEU A 85 -13.10 12.25 -10.57
C LEU A 85 -14.55 12.23 -10.08
#